data_AF-A0A8T3XC04-F1
#
_entry.id   AF-A0A8T3XC04-F1
#
_cell.length_a   1.000
_cell.length_b   1.000
_cell.length_c   1.000
_cell.angle_alpha   90.00
_cell.angle_beta   90.00
_cell.angle_gamma   90.00
#
_symmetry.space_group_name_H-M   'P 1'
#
loop_
_entity.id
_entity.type
_entity.pdbx_description
1 polymer ?
#
loop_
_entity_poly.entity_id
_entity_poly.type
_entity_poly.pdbx_seq_one_letter_code
_entity_poly.pdbx_strand_id
1 'polypeptide(L)'
;MEKFEILNYMVGGFFLLSFSFVSYFIGLNACQYLGRILYPSRIVSYRELEDIVAFEALKLGINPKNIDVKLNENEITGVKKTKGRYDMSFRNIPKDISVIRHELYHVLKDCDKFEDRKIDYLYFLFIAEPRATLYGTFGIKI
;
A
#
# COMPACT_ATOMS: atom_id res chain seq x y z
N MET A 1 13.13 -4.04 46.60
CA MET A 1 11.82 -4.30 45.95
C MET A 1 11.67 -3.52 44.65
N GLU A 2 12.03 -2.23 44.58
CA GLU A 2 11.80 -1.38 43.38
C GLU A 2 12.41 -1.88 42.06
N LYS A 3 13.62 -2.46 42.06
CA LYS A 3 14.28 -2.87 40.80
C LYS A 3 13.56 -4.02 40.08
N PHE A 4 12.90 -4.92 40.82
CA PHE A 4 12.20 -6.06 40.24
C PHE A 4 10.85 -5.64 39.66
N GLU A 5 10.18 -4.67 40.29
CA GLU A 5 8.95 -4.07 39.78
C GLU A 5 9.20 -3.27 38.50
N ILE A 6 10.24 -2.42 38.48
CA ILE A 6 10.63 -1.68 37.27
C ILE A 6 10.94 -2.64 36.11
N LEU A 7 11.69 -3.72 36.38
CA LEU A 7 11.99 -4.73 35.36
C LEU A 7 10.71 -5.40 34.82
N ASN A 8 9.77 -5.78 35.70
CA ASN A 8 8.50 -6.37 35.30
C ASN A 8 7.64 -5.40 34.47
N TYR A 9 7.59 -4.12 34.83
CA TYR A 9 6.91 -3.09 34.04
C TYR A 9 7.55 -2.93 32.65
N MET A 10 8.88 -2.90 32.56
CA MET A 10 9.58 -2.82 31.28
C MET A 10 9.32 -4.04 30.39
N VAL A 11 9.38 -5.25 30.96
CA VAL A 11 9.10 -6.51 30.24
C VAL A 11 7.65 -6.54 29.77
N GLY A 12 6.69 -6.16 30.63
CA GLY A 12 5.28 -6.06 30.27
C GLY A 12 5.02 -5.05 29.15
N GLY A 13 5.66 -3.88 29.21
CA GLY A 13 5.58 -2.86 28.16
C GLY A 13 6.16 -3.34 26.83
N PHE A 14 7.33 -4.00 26.85
CA PHE A 14 7.93 -4.58 25.65
C PHE A 14 7.07 -5.66 25.03
N PHE A 15 6.45 -6.52 25.85
CA PHE A 15 5.53 -7.54 25.38
C PHE A 15 4.31 -6.92 24.69
N LEU A 16 3.68 -5.91 25.30
CA LEU A 16 2.52 -5.23 24.71
C LEU A 16 2.86 -4.53 23.39
N LEU A 17 4.00 -3.85 23.32
CA LEU A 17 4.47 -3.21 22.09
C LEU A 17 4.70 -4.24 20.98
N SER A 18 5.40 -5.32 21.30
CA SER A 18 5.70 -6.40 20.36
C SER A 18 4.44 -7.11 19.88
N PHE A 19 3.52 -7.42 20.80
CA PHE A 19 2.22 -8.02 20.46
C PHE A 19 1.41 -7.11 19.55
N SER A 20 1.31 -5.81 19.88
CA SER A 20 0.59 -4.83 19.06
C SER A 20 1.18 -4.71 17.66
N PHE A 21 2.50 -4.69 17.54
CA PHE A 21 3.20 -4.66 16.25
C PHE A 21 2.90 -5.93 15.43
N VAL A 22 2.99 -7.12 16.04
CA VAL A 22 2.68 -8.38 15.35
C VAL A 22 1.21 -8.44 14.92
N SER A 23 0.27 -8.10 15.81
CA SER A 23 -1.16 -8.05 15.48
C SER A 23 -1.46 -7.10 14.32
N TYR A 24 -0.77 -5.96 14.28
CA TYR A 24 -0.87 -5.00 13.18
C TYR A 24 -0.46 -5.61 11.83
N PHE A 25 0.71 -6.25 11.74
CA PHE A 25 1.14 -6.89 10.49
C PHE A 25 0.24 -8.06 10.08
N ILE A 26 -0.26 -8.84 11.05
CA ILE A 26 -1.23 -9.90 10.77
C ILE A 26 -2.50 -9.29 10.16
N GLY A 27 -3.02 -8.21 10.72
CA GLY A 27 -4.20 -7.52 10.20
C GLY A 27 -4.02 -6.99 8.77
N LEU A 28 -2.88 -6.36 8.48
CA LEU A 28 -2.57 -5.89 7.12
C LEU A 28 -2.48 -7.04 6.12
N ASN A 29 -1.75 -8.10 6.46
CA ASN A 29 -1.62 -9.27 5.58
C ASN A 29 -2.97 -9.97 5.36
N ALA A 30 -3.82 -10.05 6.40
CA ALA A 30 -5.17 -10.57 6.29
C ALA A 30 -6.02 -9.72 5.33
N CYS A 31 -5.94 -8.40 5.39
CA CYS A 31 -6.63 -7.51 4.45
C CYS A 31 -6.15 -7.73 3.01
N GLN A 32 -4.84 -7.80 2.79
CA GLN A 32 -4.29 -8.07 1.46
C GLN A 32 -4.76 -9.42 0.92
N TYR A 33 -4.74 -10.46 1.76
CA TYR A 33 -5.24 -11.79 1.41
C TYR A 33 -6.74 -11.78 1.08
N LEU A 34 -7.57 -11.11 1.89
CA LEU A 34 -9.00 -10.92 1.62
C LEU A 34 -9.24 -10.21 0.28
N GLY A 35 -8.42 -9.21 -0.06
CA GLY A 35 -8.50 -8.54 -1.35
C GLY A 35 -8.34 -9.50 -2.53
N ARG A 36 -7.48 -10.53 -2.40
CA ARG A 36 -7.32 -11.57 -3.42
C ARG A 36 -8.53 -12.51 -3.52
N ILE A 37 -9.21 -12.75 -2.40
CA ILE A 37 -10.43 -13.58 -2.38
C ILE A 37 -11.60 -12.81 -2.99
N LEU A 38 -11.77 -11.54 -2.62
CA LEU A 38 -12.85 -10.68 -3.10
C LEU A 38 -12.73 -10.37 -4.60
N TYR A 39 -11.50 -10.33 -5.12
CA TYR A 39 -11.21 -10.09 -6.52
C TYR A 39 -10.37 -11.23 -7.11
N PRO A 40 -10.99 -12.39 -7.39
CA PRO A 40 -10.26 -13.58 -7.84
C PRO A 40 -9.72 -13.46 -9.27
N SER A 41 -10.28 -12.56 -10.07
CA SER A 41 -9.83 -12.29 -11.44
C SER A 41 -8.44 -11.70 -11.44
N ARG A 42 -7.53 -12.40 -12.15
CA ARG A 42 -6.15 -12.01 -12.33
C ARG A 42 -6.00 -11.28 -13.66
N ILE A 43 -5.27 -10.18 -13.61
CA ILE A 43 -4.87 -9.41 -14.78
C ILE A 43 -3.69 -10.15 -15.40
N VAL A 44 -3.82 -10.56 -16.66
CA VAL A 44 -2.88 -11.48 -17.32
C VAL A 44 -2.13 -10.85 -18.49
N SER A 45 -2.48 -9.61 -18.87
CA SER A 45 -1.80 -8.90 -19.95
C SER A 45 -1.48 -7.46 -19.58
N TYR A 46 -0.45 -6.91 -20.22
CA TYR A 46 -0.06 -5.51 -20.03
C TYR A 46 -1.16 -4.53 -20.45
N ARG A 47 -1.85 -4.81 -21.57
CA ARG A 47 -2.96 -3.98 -22.03
C ARG A 47 -4.13 -3.96 -21.04
N GLU A 48 -4.49 -5.13 -20.51
CA GLU A 48 -5.52 -5.24 -19.48
C GLU A 48 -5.12 -4.50 -18.20
N LEU A 49 -3.83 -4.55 -17.83
CA LEU A 49 -3.29 -3.78 -16.71
C LEU A 49 -3.46 -2.27 -16.93
N GLU A 50 -3.09 -1.75 -18.10
CA GLU A 50 -3.27 -0.33 -18.44
C GLU A 50 -4.75 0.08 -18.41
N ASP A 51 -5.63 -0.73 -18.99
CA ASP A 51 -7.07 -0.48 -19.04
C ASP A 51 -7.68 -0.42 -17.62
N ILE A 52 -7.28 -1.34 -16.73
CA ILE A 52 -7.77 -1.38 -15.36
C ILE A 52 -7.18 -0.23 -14.53
N VAL A 53 -5.90 0.09 -14.69
CA VAL A 53 -5.29 1.25 -14.04
C VAL A 53 -6.02 2.53 -14.45
N ALA A 54 -6.28 2.73 -15.74
CA ALA A 54 -7.00 3.89 -16.23
C ALA A 54 -8.43 3.97 -15.67
N PHE A 55 -9.15 2.84 -15.66
CA PHE A 55 -10.50 2.76 -15.12
C PHE A 55 -10.56 3.08 -13.62
N GLU A 56 -9.68 2.48 -12.81
CA GLU A 56 -9.64 2.71 -11.37
C GLU A 56 -9.10 4.11 -11.02
N ALA A 57 -8.18 4.66 -11.82
CA ALA A 57 -7.71 6.04 -11.68
C ALA A 57 -8.85 7.05 -11.88
N LEU A 58 -9.69 6.84 -12.90
CA LEU A 58 -10.87 7.68 -13.15
C LEU A 58 -11.87 7.65 -11.97
N LYS A 59 -12.10 6.48 -11.36
CA LYS A 59 -12.94 6.36 -10.15
C LYS A 59 -12.38 7.14 -8.95
N LEU A 60 -11.06 7.31 -8.91
CA LEU A 60 -10.38 8.12 -7.90
C LEU A 60 -10.35 9.61 -8.24
N GLY A 61 -10.77 10.01 -9.44
CA GLY A 61 -10.65 11.39 -9.92
C GLY A 61 -9.22 11.74 -10.36
N ILE A 62 -8.37 10.73 -10.57
CA ILE A 62 -7.01 10.91 -11.08
C ILE A 62 -7.06 10.85 -12.61
N ASN A 63 -6.42 11.81 -13.28
CA ASN A 63 -6.31 11.78 -14.74
C ASN A 63 -5.36 10.65 -15.18
N PRO A 64 -5.84 9.61 -15.91
CA PRO A 64 -5.00 8.49 -16.32
C PRO A 64 -3.80 8.89 -17.17
N LYS A 65 -3.89 10.02 -17.91
CA LYS A 65 -2.79 10.53 -18.74
C LYS A 65 -1.56 10.96 -17.95
N ASN A 66 -1.72 11.14 -16.63
CA ASN A 66 -0.64 11.47 -15.71
C ASN A 66 0.01 10.22 -15.11
N ILE A 67 -0.47 9.02 -15.43
CA ILE A 67 0.06 7.74 -14.91
C ILE A 67 0.74 6.99 -16.06
N ASP A 68 2.03 6.71 -15.91
CA ASP A 68 2.74 5.78 -16.78
C ASP A 68 2.85 4.43 -16.07
N VAL A 69 2.25 3.40 -16.67
CA VAL A 69 2.34 2.02 -16.18
C VAL A 69 3.58 1.38 -16.76
N LYS A 70 4.34 0.64 -15.95
CA LYS A 70 5.54 -0.07 -16.38
C LYS A 70 5.55 -1.48 -15.81
N LEU A 71 5.89 -2.46 -16.64
CA LEU A 71 6.25 -3.81 -16.18
C LEU A 71 7.76 -3.91 -16.11
N ASN A 72 8.26 -4.22 -14.91
CA ASN A 72 9.69 -4.41 -14.68
C ASN A 72 9.89 -5.55 -13.68
N GLU A 73 10.50 -6.64 -14.13
CA GLU A 73 10.70 -7.85 -13.31
C GLU A 73 11.68 -7.64 -12.16
N ASN A 74 12.55 -6.62 -12.29
CA ASN A 74 13.61 -6.28 -11.35
C ASN A 74 13.22 -5.17 -10.36
N GLU A 75 12.09 -4.49 -10.57
CA GLU A 75 11.59 -3.47 -9.65
C GLU A 75 10.51 -4.04 -8.73
N ILE A 76 10.40 -3.48 -7.52
CA ILE A 76 9.31 -3.76 -6.60
C ILE A 76 8.05 -3.07 -7.14
N THR A 77 6.87 -3.66 -6.89
CA THR A 77 5.60 -2.99 -7.24
C THR A 77 5.46 -1.74 -6.39
N GLY A 78 5.16 -0.61 -7.01
CA GLY A 78 5.13 0.68 -6.32
C GLY A 78 4.81 1.83 -7.25
N VAL A 79 4.60 3.01 -6.67
CA VAL A 79 4.42 4.26 -7.40
C VAL A 79 5.42 5.32 -6.99
N LYS A 80 5.93 6.07 -7.98
CA LYS A 80 6.79 7.24 -7.77
C LYS A 80 6.33 8.40 -8.64
N LYS A 81 6.54 9.62 -8.19
CA LYS A 81 6.34 10.82 -9.00
C LYS A 81 7.67 11.20 -9.66
N THR A 82 7.64 11.40 -10.97
CA THR A 82 8.78 11.82 -11.77
C THR A 82 8.35 12.94 -12.71
N LYS A 83 8.91 14.14 -12.55
CA LYS A 83 8.66 15.29 -13.46
C LYS A 83 7.18 15.61 -13.68
N GLY A 84 6.36 15.50 -12.63
CA GLY A 84 4.92 15.80 -12.69
C GLY A 84 4.03 14.69 -13.25
N ARG A 85 4.59 13.51 -13.56
CA ARG A 85 3.86 12.27 -13.89
C ARG A 85 4.08 11.22 -12.80
N TYR A 86 3.17 10.27 -12.68
CA TYR A 86 3.24 9.14 -11.76
C TYR A 86 3.68 7.90 -12.52
N ASP A 87 4.87 7.39 -12.20
CA ASP A 87 5.35 6.10 -12.70
C ASP A 87 4.86 5.00 -11.76
N MET A 88 3.94 4.16 -12.23
CA MET A 88 3.52 2.93 -11.53
C MET A 88 4.26 1.74 -12.10
N SER A 89 5.19 1.20 -11.32
CA SER A 89 5.93 -0.02 -11.67
C SER A 89 5.23 -1.23 -11.07
N PHE A 90 5.05 -2.28 -11.86
CA PHE A 90 4.54 -3.57 -11.40
C PHE A 90 5.56 -4.67 -11.68
N ARG A 91 5.81 -5.47 -10.64
CA ARG A 91 6.68 -6.65 -10.75
C ARG A 91 5.89 -7.84 -11.29
N ASN A 92 6.11 -8.18 -12.55
CA ASN A 92 5.48 -9.31 -13.24
C ASN A 92 3.95 -9.22 -13.31
N ILE A 93 3.39 -10.15 -14.07
CA ILE A 93 1.98 -10.50 -14.18
C ILE A 93 1.87 -11.99 -13.79
N PRO A 94 0.77 -12.48 -13.21
CA PRO A 94 -0.52 -11.80 -12.99
C PRO A 94 -0.60 -10.88 -11.76
N LYS A 95 -1.54 -9.92 -11.80
CA LYS A 95 -1.84 -8.99 -10.69
C LYS A 95 -3.32 -8.98 -10.32
N ASP A 96 -3.58 -8.68 -9.04
CA ASP A 96 -4.93 -8.45 -8.53
C ASP A 96 -5.31 -6.97 -8.69
N ILE A 97 -6.59 -6.70 -8.93
CA ILE A 97 -7.10 -5.33 -8.93
C ILE A 97 -6.88 -4.62 -7.58
N SER A 98 -6.82 -5.38 -6.48
CA SER A 98 -6.54 -4.83 -5.15
C SER A 98 -5.15 -4.19 -5.06
N VAL A 99 -4.17 -4.76 -5.76
CA VAL A 99 -2.81 -4.18 -5.85
C VAL A 99 -2.84 -2.88 -6.63
N ILE A 100 -3.55 -2.84 -7.76
CA ILE A 100 -3.69 -1.61 -8.57
C ILE A 100 -4.35 -0.51 -7.75
N ARG A 101 -5.43 -0.83 -7.05
CA ARG A 101 -6.13 0.12 -6.18
C ARG A 101 -5.23 0.63 -5.05
N HIS A 102 -4.46 -0.26 -4.43
CA HIS A 102 -3.50 0.11 -3.39
C HIS A 102 -2.49 1.13 -3.92
N GLU A 103 -1.83 0.86 -5.05
CA GLU A 103 -0.86 1.78 -5.64
C GLU A 103 -1.49 3.12 -6.07
N LEU A 104 -2.68 3.08 -6.68
CA LEU A 104 -3.40 4.29 -7.05
C LEU A 104 -3.83 5.13 -5.84
N TYR A 105 -4.05 4.50 -4.69
CA TYR A 105 -4.35 5.25 -3.47
C TYR A 105 -3.14 6.05 -2.99
N HIS A 106 -1.94 5.49 -3.13
CA HIS A 106 -0.71 6.24 -2.88
C HIS A 106 -0.57 7.42 -3.83
N VAL A 107 -0.91 7.28 -5.12
CA VAL A 107 -0.98 8.44 -6.05
C VAL A 107 -1.89 9.54 -5.51
N LEU A 108 -3.07 9.17 -5.02
CA LEU A 108 -4.06 10.14 -4.54
C LEU A 108 -3.63 10.91 -3.29
N LYS A 109 -2.99 10.23 -2.32
CA LYS A 109 -2.83 10.77 -0.96
C LYS A 109 -1.41 11.07 -0.53
N ASP A 110 -0.43 10.35 -1.07
CA ASP A 110 0.89 10.28 -0.44
C ASP A 110 2.06 10.46 -1.42
N CYS A 111 1.90 10.19 -2.72
CA CYS A 111 2.98 10.23 -3.71
C CYS A 111 3.71 11.58 -3.76
N ASP A 112 2.97 12.69 -3.70
CA ASP A 112 3.51 14.05 -3.66
C ASP A 112 4.32 14.35 -2.39
N LYS A 113 4.02 13.66 -1.28
CA LYS A 113 4.69 13.86 0.00
C LYS A 113 6.00 13.07 0.11
N PHE A 114 6.18 12.00 -0.68
CA PHE A 114 7.43 11.22 -0.71
C PHE A 114 8.54 11.91 -1.50
N GLU A 115 8.23 12.60 -2.60
CA GLU A 115 9.23 13.35 -3.41
C GLU A 115 9.88 14.47 -2.58
N ASP A 116 9.09 15.10 -1.70
CA ASP A 116 9.51 16.16 -0.78
C ASP A 116 10.38 15.68 0.41
N ARG A 117 10.65 14.37 0.56
CA ARG A 117 11.31 13.75 1.72
C ARG A 117 10.66 14.07 3.08
N LYS A 118 9.40 14.51 3.10
CA LYS A 118 8.69 14.96 4.31
C LYS A 118 7.90 13.87 5.02
N ILE A 119 7.79 12.67 4.43
CA ILE A 119 7.15 11.54 5.11
C ILE A 119 8.15 10.84 6.01
N ASP A 120 7.87 10.89 7.31
CA ASP A 120 8.45 10.01 8.32
C ASP A 120 8.15 8.55 7.96
N TYR A 121 9.14 7.66 8.02
CA TYR A 121 8.98 6.22 7.84
C TYR A 121 7.83 5.66 8.70
N LEU A 122 7.62 6.22 9.90
CA LEU A 122 6.52 5.84 10.77
C LEU A 122 5.15 6.26 10.21
N TYR A 123 5.04 7.44 9.59
CA TYR A 123 3.81 7.84 8.90
C TYR A 123 3.52 6.90 7.73
N PHE A 124 4.54 6.59 6.93
CA PHE A 124 4.37 5.64 5.84
C PHE A 124 3.85 4.30 6.36
N LEU A 125 4.57 3.74 7.33
CA LEU A 125 4.31 2.41 7.84
C LEU A 125 2.96 2.31 8.54
N PHE A 126 2.55 3.29 9.35
CA PHE A 126 1.36 3.20 10.20
C PHE A 126 0.14 3.98 9.71
N ILE A 127 0.27 4.81 8.68
CA ILE A 127 -0.82 5.65 8.16
C ILE A 127 -1.03 5.43 6.66
N ALA A 128 -0.01 5.64 5.83
CA ALA A 128 -0.17 5.56 4.38
C ALA A 128 -0.48 4.12 3.93
N GLU A 129 0.34 3.16 4.34
CA GLU A 129 0.22 1.74 3.98
C GLU A 129 -1.11 1.11 4.41
N PRO A 130 -1.60 1.30 5.66
CA PRO A 130 -2.93 0.83 6.06
C PRO A 130 -4.06 1.40 5.23
N ARG A 131 -4.05 2.71 4.96
CA ARG A 131 -5.13 3.35 4.19
C ARG A 131 -5.16 2.82 2.76
N ALA A 132 -4.00 2.73 2.11
CA ALA A 132 -3.88 2.16 0.78
C ALA A 132 -4.29 0.67 0.76
N THR A 133 -3.94 -0.10 1.80
CA THR A 133 -4.37 -1.49 1.96
C THR A 133 -5.89 -1.61 2.10
N LEU A 134 -6.51 -0.80 2.96
CA LEU A 134 -7.97 -0.79 3.14
C LEU A 134 -8.70 -0.39 1.86
N TYR A 135 -8.20 0.62 1.14
CA TYR A 135 -8.75 0.99 -0.16
C TYR A 135 -8.54 -0.12 -1.21
N GLY A 136 -7.34 -0.72 -1.24
CA GLY A 136 -7.03 -1.84 -2.11
C GLY A 136 -7.98 -3.03 -1.92
N THR A 137 -8.23 -3.39 -0.66
CA THR A 137 -9.07 -4.52 -0.29
C THR A 137 -10.56 -4.24 -0.44
N PHE A 138 -11.04 -3.07 0.02
CA PHE A 138 -12.48 -2.81 0.17
C PHE A 138 -13.00 -1.69 -0.74
N GLY A 139 -12.13 -0.91 -1.39
CA GLY A 139 -12.51 0.27 -2.17
C GLY A 139 -12.95 1.48 -1.32
N ILE A 140 -12.71 1.45 -0.01
CA ILE A 140 -13.14 2.50 0.94
C ILE A 140 -12.08 3.61 0.97
N LYS A 141 -12.47 4.84 0.60
CA LYS A 141 -11.59 6.03 0.65
C LYS A 141 -11.60 6.59 2.07
N ILE A 142 -10.42 6.67 2.71
CA ILE A 142 -10.20 7.16 4.08
C ILE A 142 -9.12 8.25 4.11
#